data_AF-A0A944YTW3-F1
#
_entry.id   AF-A0A944YTW3-F1
#
_cell.length_a   1.000
_cell.length_b   1.000
_cell.length_c   1.000
_cell.angle_alpha   90.00
_cell.angle_beta   90.00
_cell.angle_gamma   90.00
#
_symmetry.space_group_name_H-M   'P 1'
#
loop_
_entity.id
_entity.type
_entity.pdbx_description
1 polymer ?
#
loop_
_entity_poly.entity_id
_entity_poly.type
_entity_poly.pdbx_seq_one_letter_code
_entity_poly.pdbx_strand_id
1 'polypeptide(L)'
;MKKIISIIGWVILLLAFASLGLSSDDPTFGFFFYLVFFIATFALVYLYIKNHQRKTEIDPKKIALAYKISGIVLLLVALFSPILALKKIGLPILPNILILLATVILIGLGGFAIKLINDVKQKKILGYVLLIFIAAIPAIFAITFLSAYFPNAYNALGTSYWAIVSVSVFAWWGFTLYSKKD
;
A
#
# COMPACT_ATOMS: atom_id res chain seq x y z
N MET A 1 14.74 24.56 0.12
CA MET A 1 14.99 23.11 0.34
C MET A 1 13.74 22.31 0.72
N LYS A 2 13.04 22.58 1.83
CA LYS A 2 11.87 21.79 2.26
C LYS A 2 10.75 21.66 1.20
N LYS A 3 10.45 22.75 0.48
CA LYS A 3 9.44 22.76 -0.59
C LYS A 3 9.84 21.89 -1.79
N ILE A 4 11.10 21.94 -2.20
CA ILE A 4 11.64 21.14 -3.31
C ILE A 4 11.60 19.66 -2.97
N ILE A 5 12.04 19.28 -1.76
CA ILE A 5 12.00 17.88 -1.28
C ILE A 5 10.56 17.37 -1.26
N SER A 6 9.60 18.19 -0.82
CA SER A 6 8.19 17.83 -0.85
C SER A 6 7.65 17.61 -2.27
N ILE A 7 8.00 18.48 -3.22
CA ILE A 7 7.61 18.33 -4.63
C ILE A 7 8.19 17.04 -5.21
N ILE A 8 9.48 16.78 -5.00
CA ILE A 8 10.13 15.55 -5.44
C ILE A 8 9.44 14.33 -4.85
N GLY A 9 9.11 14.37 -3.54
CA GLY A 9 8.37 13.29 -2.89
C GLY A 9 7.00 13.01 -3.53
N TRP A 10 6.24 14.05 -3.87
CA TRP A 10 4.98 13.91 -4.59
C TRP A 10 5.14 13.35 -5.99
N VAL A 11 6.16 13.79 -6.72
CA VAL A 11 6.46 13.26 -8.06
C VAL A 11 6.83 11.77 -7.98
N ILE A 12 7.72 11.39 -7.05
CA ILE A 12 8.09 9.98 -6.83
C ILE A 12 6.85 9.15 -6.45
N LEU A 13 5.98 9.67 -5.59
CA LEU A 13 4.75 9.00 -5.20
C LEU A 13 3.81 8.79 -6.40
N LEU A 14 3.61 9.81 -7.23
CA LEU A 14 2.81 9.71 -8.45
C LEU A 14 3.41 8.71 -9.45
N LEU A 15 4.73 8.71 -9.63
CA LEU A 15 5.41 7.75 -10.49
C LEU A 15 5.28 6.31 -9.96
N ALA A 16 5.35 6.12 -8.64
CA ALA A 16 5.10 4.83 -8.02
C ALA A 16 3.67 4.35 -8.32
N PHE A 17 2.66 5.18 -8.05
CA PHE A 17 1.28 4.81 -8.37
C PHE A 17 1.03 4.60 -9.87
N ALA A 18 1.63 5.41 -10.74
CA ALA A 18 1.58 5.22 -12.20
C ALA A 18 2.20 3.89 -12.63
N SER A 19 3.25 3.43 -11.94
CA SER A 19 3.89 2.15 -12.24
C SER A 19 3.01 0.92 -11.99
N LEU A 20 1.84 1.06 -11.35
CA LEU A 20 0.80 0.04 -11.37
C LEU A 20 0.35 -0.31 -12.79
N GLY A 21 0.38 0.65 -13.72
CA GLY A 21 0.06 0.43 -15.12
C GLY A 21 1.04 -0.46 -15.87
N LEU A 22 2.24 -0.70 -15.31
CA LEU A 22 3.20 -1.64 -15.89
C LEU A 22 2.72 -3.09 -15.79
N SER A 23 1.71 -3.41 -14.97
CA SER A 23 1.15 -4.75 -14.94
C SER A 23 0.11 -5.02 -16.05
N SER A 24 -0.08 -4.09 -16.98
CA SER A 24 -1.07 -4.20 -18.06
C SER A 24 -0.45 -4.77 -19.34
N ASP A 25 -1.31 -5.25 -20.25
CA ASP A 25 -0.88 -5.84 -21.53
C ASP A 25 -0.18 -4.81 -22.44
N ASP A 26 -0.52 -3.52 -22.31
CA ASP A 26 0.22 -2.40 -22.90
C ASP A 26 0.80 -1.52 -21.77
N PRO A 27 2.04 -1.80 -21.33
CA PRO A 27 2.69 -1.08 -20.24
C PRO A 27 2.81 0.42 -20.43
N THR A 28 2.99 0.85 -21.68
CA THR A 28 3.21 2.27 -22.00
C THR A 28 1.89 3.01 -21.80
N PHE A 29 0.83 2.51 -22.44
CA PHE A 29 -0.51 3.05 -22.26
C PHE A 29 -0.95 2.97 -20.79
N GLY A 30 -0.78 1.80 -20.16
CA GLY A 30 -1.14 1.58 -18.76
C GLY A 30 -0.47 2.57 -17.83
N PHE A 31 0.84 2.77 -17.95
CA PHE A 31 1.58 3.73 -17.11
C PHE A 31 0.99 5.15 -17.21
N PHE A 32 0.80 5.66 -18.43
CA PHE A 32 0.26 7.01 -18.62
C PHE A 32 -1.21 7.10 -18.20
N PHE A 33 -2.01 6.06 -18.41
CA PHE A 33 -3.38 5.99 -17.94
C PHE A 33 -3.46 6.10 -16.42
N TYR A 34 -2.69 5.28 -15.69
CA TYR A 34 -2.66 5.33 -14.22
C TYR A 34 -2.08 6.65 -13.72
N LEU A 35 -1.08 7.23 -14.39
CA LEU A 35 -0.55 8.55 -14.05
C LEU A 35 -1.65 9.63 -14.10
N VAL A 36 -2.39 9.71 -15.22
CA VAL A 36 -3.49 10.66 -15.39
C VAL A 36 -4.60 10.39 -14.38
N PHE A 37 -4.96 9.11 -14.18
CA PHE A 37 -5.97 8.70 -13.20
C PHE A 37 -5.62 9.18 -11.79
N PHE A 38 -4.40 8.91 -11.30
CA PHE A 38 -4.01 9.30 -9.95
C PHE A 38 -3.84 10.81 -9.79
N ILE A 39 -3.36 11.52 -10.82
CA ILE A 39 -3.35 12.99 -10.82
C ILE A 39 -4.78 13.52 -10.63
N ALA A 40 -5.75 12.99 -11.40
CA ALA A 40 -7.15 13.39 -11.28
C ALA A 40 -7.73 13.03 -9.90
N THR A 41 -7.49 11.82 -9.39
CA THR A 41 -7.96 11.40 -8.06
C THR A 41 -7.39 12.28 -6.96
N PHE A 42 -6.08 12.54 -6.94
CA PHE A 42 -5.47 13.41 -5.94
C PHE A 42 -5.99 14.85 -6.03
N ALA A 43 -6.18 15.38 -7.24
CA ALA A 43 -6.78 16.70 -7.44
C ALA A 43 -8.21 16.76 -6.90
N LEU A 44 -9.05 15.76 -7.19
CA LEU A 44 -10.42 15.68 -6.70
C LEU A 44 -10.48 15.57 -5.17
N VAL A 45 -9.66 14.71 -4.57
CA VAL A 45 -9.56 14.58 -3.10
C VAL A 45 -9.11 15.90 -2.47
N TYR A 46 -8.12 16.57 -3.05
CA TYR A 46 -7.66 17.87 -2.59
C TYR A 46 -8.78 18.93 -2.66
N LEU A 47 -9.50 19.01 -3.78
CA LEU A 47 -10.64 19.93 -3.94
C LEU A 47 -11.76 19.62 -2.95
N TYR A 48 -12.07 18.34 -2.75
CA TYR A 48 -13.08 17.90 -1.79
C TYR A 48 -12.71 18.35 -0.38
N ILE A 49 -11.48 18.05 0.08
CA ILE A 49 -11.01 18.46 1.40
C ILE A 49 -11.03 19.99 1.54
N LYS A 50 -10.54 20.72 0.54
CA LYS A 50 -10.53 22.20 0.54
C LYS A 50 -11.94 22.78 0.68
N ASN A 51 -12.93 22.17 0.04
CA ASN A 51 -14.30 22.68 0.01
C ASN A 51 -15.16 22.21 1.20
N HIS A 52 -14.82 21.09 1.86
CA HIS A 52 -15.66 20.45 2.89
C HIS A 52 -15.09 20.49 4.31
N GLN A 53 -14.18 21.41 4.64
CA GLN A 53 -13.74 21.65 6.03
C GLN A 53 -14.82 22.26 6.96
N ARG A 54 -16.11 22.07 6.67
CA ARG A 54 -17.18 22.49 7.58
C ARG A 54 -17.43 21.40 8.61
N LYS A 55 -17.17 21.75 9.88
CA LYS A 55 -17.42 20.95 11.08
C LYS A 55 -18.89 20.52 11.12
N THR A 56 -19.17 19.28 10.80
CA THR A 56 -20.40 18.61 11.24
C THR A 56 -20.21 18.18 12.69
N GLU A 57 -21.10 18.66 13.57
CA GLU A 57 -21.25 18.14 14.94
C GLU A 57 -21.77 16.70 14.87
N ILE A 58 -20.87 15.77 14.59
CA ILE A 58 -21.16 14.34 14.66
C ILE A 58 -20.77 13.89 16.07
N ASP A 59 -21.60 13.05 16.68
CA ASP A 59 -21.33 12.43 17.97
C ASP A 59 -19.94 11.76 17.97
N PRO A 60 -19.01 12.19 18.85
CA PRO A 60 -17.64 11.70 18.86
C PRO A 60 -17.58 10.18 19.05
N LYS A 61 -18.51 9.56 19.78
CA LYS A 61 -18.56 8.11 19.98
C LYS A 61 -18.91 7.35 18.70
N LYS A 62 -19.82 7.89 17.89
CA LYS A 62 -20.19 7.28 16.59
C LYS A 62 -19.06 7.40 15.59
N ILE A 63 -18.34 8.52 15.58
CA ILE A 63 -17.15 8.70 14.74
C ILE A 63 -16.05 7.72 15.14
N ALA A 64 -15.77 7.57 16.44
CA ALA A 64 -14.79 6.64 16.96
C ALA A 64 -15.07 5.19 16.52
N LEU A 65 -16.32 4.75 16.64
CA LEU A 65 -16.74 3.43 16.21
C LEU A 65 -16.61 3.27 14.69
N ALA A 66 -17.04 4.26 13.90
CA ALA A 66 -16.91 4.25 12.45
C ALA A 66 -15.44 4.14 12.00
N TYR A 67 -14.52 4.86 12.67
CA TYR A 67 -13.08 4.74 12.40
C TYR A 67 -12.53 3.36 12.75
N LYS A 68 -12.90 2.78 13.90
CA LYS A 68 -12.46 1.43 14.27
C LYS A 68 -12.93 0.37 13.29
N ILE A 69 -14.22 0.39 12.93
CA ILE A 69 -14.80 -0.56 11.97
C ILE A 69 -14.14 -0.40 10.60
N SER A 70 -14.05 0.83 10.09
CA SER A 70 -13.38 1.11 8.80
C SER A 70 -11.92 0.68 8.82
N GLY A 71 -11.22 0.90 9.93
CA GLY A 71 -9.84 0.46 10.13
C GLY A 71 -9.70 -1.06 10.02
N ILE A 72 -10.56 -1.82 10.71
CA ILE A 72 -10.59 -3.30 10.65
C ILE A 72 -10.89 -3.78 9.23
N VAL A 73 -11.90 -3.21 8.57
CA VAL A 73 -12.26 -3.57 7.19
C VAL A 73 -11.07 -3.36 6.24
N LEU A 74 -10.38 -2.22 6.34
CA LEU A 74 -9.21 -1.93 5.51
C LEU A 74 -8.04 -2.87 5.81
N LEU A 75 -7.80 -3.24 7.07
CA LEU A 75 -6.78 -4.25 7.41
C LEU A 75 -7.11 -5.63 6.82
N LEU A 76 -8.38 -6.04 6.82
CA LEU A 76 -8.80 -7.27 6.17
C LEU A 76 -8.62 -7.19 4.65
N VAL A 77 -8.99 -6.08 4.02
CA VAL A 77 -8.76 -5.86 2.58
C VAL A 77 -7.26 -5.90 2.27
N ALA A 78 -6.41 -5.27 3.10
CA ALA A 78 -4.97 -5.34 2.96
C ALA A 78 -4.49 -6.80 2.98
N LEU A 79 -4.93 -7.57 3.97
CA LEU A 79 -4.55 -8.96 4.17
C LEU A 79 -4.92 -9.87 3.00
N PHE A 80 -6.12 -9.72 2.45
CA PHE A 80 -6.61 -10.57 1.35
C PHE A 80 -6.23 -10.04 -0.05
N SER A 81 -5.77 -8.80 -0.17
CA SER A 81 -5.43 -8.19 -1.47
C SER A 81 -4.40 -8.99 -2.29
N PRO A 82 -3.35 -9.62 -1.73
CA PRO A 82 -2.40 -10.40 -2.53
C PRO A 82 -3.04 -11.68 -3.10
N ILE A 83 -3.94 -12.32 -2.35
CA ILE A 83 -4.66 -13.51 -2.82
C ILE A 83 -5.60 -13.13 -3.97
N LEU A 84 -6.29 -12.00 -3.85
CA LEU A 84 -7.17 -11.49 -4.91
C LEU A 84 -6.37 -11.13 -6.17
N ALA A 85 -5.20 -10.50 -6.01
CA ALA A 85 -4.30 -10.18 -7.12
C ALA A 85 -3.83 -11.45 -7.87
N LEU A 86 -3.48 -12.49 -7.12
CA LEU A 86 -2.92 -13.73 -7.64
C LEU A 86 -4.00 -14.77 -8.01
N LYS A 87 -5.29 -14.46 -7.84
CA LYS A 87 -6.39 -15.37 -8.21
C LYS A 87 -6.33 -15.80 -9.68
N LYS A 88 -5.89 -14.90 -10.57
CA LYS A 88 -5.81 -15.13 -12.02
C LYS A 88 -4.86 -16.27 -12.42
N ILE A 89 -3.83 -16.55 -11.61
CA ILE A 89 -2.85 -17.60 -11.89
C ILE A 89 -3.19 -18.95 -11.24
N GLY A 90 -4.32 -19.06 -10.53
CA GLY A 90 -4.82 -20.34 -10.04
C GLY A 90 -3.89 -21.06 -9.05
N LEU A 91 -3.23 -20.31 -8.14
CA LEU A 91 -2.30 -20.90 -7.18
C LEU A 91 -2.98 -22.01 -6.33
N PRO A 92 -2.26 -23.11 -6.04
CA PRO A 92 -2.71 -24.11 -5.08
C PRO A 92 -2.92 -23.52 -3.67
N ILE A 93 -3.62 -24.27 -2.81
CA ILE A 93 -3.97 -23.83 -1.45
C ILE A 93 -2.72 -23.48 -0.62
N LEU A 94 -1.67 -24.31 -0.68
CA LEU A 94 -0.48 -24.14 0.15
C LEU A 94 0.26 -22.81 -0.14
N PRO A 95 0.59 -22.44 -1.40
CA PRO A 95 1.11 -21.12 -1.74
C PRO A 95 0.24 -19.96 -1.24
N ASN A 96 -1.09 -20.05 -1.37
CA ASN A 96 -1.98 -18.99 -0.90
C ASN A 96 -1.91 -18.80 0.63
N ILE A 97 -1.80 -19.89 1.40
CA ILE A 97 -1.61 -19.83 2.86
C ILE A 97 -0.26 -19.17 3.18
N LEU A 98 0.81 -19.54 2.48
CA LEU A 98 2.14 -18.95 2.70
C LEU A 98 2.15 -17.45 2.39
N ILE A 99 1.50 -17.03 1.31
CA ILE A 99 1.34 -15.61 0.96
C ILE A 99 0.57 -14.86 2.04
N LEU A 100 -0.52 -15.43 2.55
CA LEU A 100 -1.30 -14.84 3.64
C LEU A 100 -0.43 -14.63 4.89
N LEU A 101 0.27 -15.68 5.33
CA LEU A 101 1.15 -15.62 6.50
C LEU A 101 2.28 -14.61 6.30
N ALA A 102 2.93 -14.61 5.14
CA ALA A 102 3.97 -13.63 4.80
C ALA A 102 3.41 -12.20 4.85
N THR A 103 2.19 -11.98 4.35
CA THR A 103 1.53 -10.67 4.38
C THR A 103 1.29 -10.19 5.81
N VAL A 104 0.78 -11.06 6.70
CA VAL A 104 0.62 -10.73 8.14
C VAL A 104 1.95 -10.31 8.75
N ILE A 105 3.01 -11.08 8.50
CA ILE A 105 4.36 -10.81 9.04
C ILE A 105 4.88 -9.47 8.52
N LEU A 106 4.79 -9.22 7.21
CA LEU A 106 5.27 -7.98 6.59
C LEU A 106 4.50 -6.75 7.09
N ILE A 107 3.18 -6.84 7.26
CA ILE A 107 2.36 -5.77 7.85
C ILE A 107 2.82 -5.49 9.28
N GLY A 108 3.02 -6.54 10.09
CA GLY A 108 3.50 -6.41 11.48
C GLY A 108 4.89 -5.78 11.56
N LEU A 109 5.83 -6.24 10.74
CA LEU A 109 7.18 -5.69 10.63
C LEU A 109 7.17 -4.23 10.14
N GLY A 110 6.29 -3.89 9.19
CA GLY A 110 6.10 -2.53 8.72
C GLY A 110 5.62 -1.60 9.83
N GLY A 111 4.60 -2.01 10.58
CA GLY A 111 4.11 -1.28 11.75
C GLY A 111 5.20 -1.10 12.81
N PHE A 112 6.01 -2.13 13.06
CA PHE A 112 7.15 -2.05 13.97
C PHE A 112 8.24 -1.09 13.47
N ALA A 113 8.56 -1.10 12.18
CA ALA A 113 9.52 -0.19 11.57
C ALA A 113 9.09 1.28 11.73
N ILE A 114 7.81 1.56 11.48
CA ILE A 114 7.20 2.89 11.68
C ILE A 114 7.29 3.31 13.15
N LYS A 115 6.99 2.40 14.08
CA LYS A 115 7.12 2.66 15.52
C LYS A 115 8.56 3.04 15.90
N LEU A 116 9.57 2.34 15.36
CA LEU A 116 10.99 2.68 15.58
C LEU A 116 11.34 4.06 15.02
N ILE A 117 10.79 4.43 13.87
CA ILE A 117 11.00 5.76 13.25
C ILE A 117 10.38 6.87 14.10
N ASN A 118 9.21 6.65 14.69
CA ASN A 118 8.47 7.69 15.39
C ASN A 118 8.84 7.82 16.87
N ASP A 119 9.00 6.70 17.59
CA ASP A 119 9.13 6.72 19.05
C ASP A 119 10.57 6.88 19.54
N VAL A 120 11.57 6.41 18.77
CA VAL A 120 12.96 6.30 19.27
C VAL A 120 13.93 7.06 18.35
N LYS A 121 14.29 8.30 18.73
CA LYS A 121 15.20 9.17 17.94
C LYS A 121 16.49 8.47 17.49
N GLN A 122 17.09 7.64 18.33
CA GLN A 122 18.33 6.90 18.02
C GLN A 122 18.12 5.71 17.07
N LYS A 123 16.92 5.12 17.02
CA LYS A 123 16.63 3.93 16.19
C LYS A 123 15.93 4.27 14.88
N LYS A 124 15.82 5.56 14.53
CA LYS A 124 15.21 6.02 13.27
C LYS A 124 15.85 5.38 12.04
N ILE A 125 17.19 5.34 12.01
CA ILE A 125 17.95 4.75 10.91
C ILE A 125 17.61 3.27 10.77
N LEU A 126 17.54 2.54 11.88
CA LEU A 126 17.19 1.12 11.89
C LEU A 126 15.78 0.88 11.33
N GLY A 127 14.82 1.74 11.69
CA GLY A 127 13.46 1.66 11.14
C GLY A 127 13.41 1.91 9.62
N TYR A 128 14.16 2.89 9.11
CA TYR A 128 14.27 3.09 7.65
C TYR A 128 14.95 1.93 6.93
N VAL A 129 16.04 1.40 7.49
CA VAL A 129 16.73 0.22 6.94
C VAL A 129 15.78 -0.98 6.91
N LEU A 130 15.01 -1.19 7.99
CA LEU A 130 14.02 -2.27 8.05
C LEU A 130 12.93 -2.11 6.97
N LEU A 131 12.44 -0.89 6.71
CA LEU A 131 11.48 -0.64 5.62
C LEU A 131 12.06 -0.99 4.25
N ILE A 132 13.35 -0.70 4.00
CA ILE A 132 14.01 -1.06 2.73
C ILE A 132 14.03 -2.59 2.55
N PHE A 133 14.40 -3.33 3.60
CA PHE A 133 14.39 -4.79 3.55
C PHE A 133 12.98 -5.36 3.34
N ILE A 134 11.98 -4.84 4.07
CA ILE A 134 10.57 -5.26 3.93
C ILE A 134 10.08 -5.02 2.49
N ALA A 135 10.42 -3.87 1.90
CA ALA A 135 10.00 -3.53 0.55
C ALA A 135 10.62 -4.44 -0.52
N ALA A 136 11.80 -5.00 -0.27
CA ALA A 136 12.48 -5.90 -1.21
C ALA A 136 11.92 -7.33 -1.19
N ILE A 137 11.39 -7.81 -0.06
CA ILE A 137 10.93 -9.21 0.12
C ILE A 137 9.91 -9.62 -0.96
N PRO A 138 8.84 -8.85 -1.21
CA PRO A 138 7.86 -9.22 -2.23
C PRO A 138 8.43 -9.29 -3.65
N ALA A 139 9.40 -8.43 -3.99
CA ALA A 139 10.05 -8.44 -5.30
C ALA A 139 10.93 -9.69 -5.48
N ILE A 140 11.67 -10.07 -4.42
CA ILE A 140 12.44 -11.32 -4.40
C ILE A 140 11.49 -12.51 -4.56
N PHE A 141 10.41 -12.55 -3.79
CA PHE A 141 9.39 -13.60 -3.88
C PHE A 141 8.77 -13.69 -5.30
N ALA A 142 8.53 -12.55 -5.95
CA ALA A 142 8.02 -12.54 -7.32
C ALA A 142 8.97 -13.22 -8.31
N ILE A 143 10.26 -12.92 -8.21
CA ILE A 143 11.28 -13.44 -9.13
C ILE A 143 11.59 -14.92 -8.86
N THR A 144 11.66 -15.32 -7.58
CA THR A 144 12.09 -16.68 -7.21
C THR A 144 10.97 -17.70 -7.17
N PHE A 145 9.75 -17.27 -6.85
CA PHE A 145 8.62 -18.17 -6.65
C PHE A 145 7.50 -17.96 -7.68
N LEU A 146 7.02 -16.72 -7.87
CA LEU A 146 5.88 -16.48 -8.75
C LEU A 146 6.22 -16.66 -10.24
N SER A 147 7.48 -16.48 -10.63
CA SER A 147 7.96 -16.74 -11.99
C SER A 147 7.68 -18.17 -12.48
N ALA A 148 7.48 -19.14 -11.60
CA ALA A 148 7.06 -20.50 -11.97
C ALA A 148 5.58 -20.59 -12.40
N TYR A 149 4.77 -19.58 -12.09
CA TYR A 149 3.33 -19.55 -12.33
C TYR A 149 2.91 -18.45 -13.32
N PHE A 150 3.85 -17.58 -13.71
CA PHE A 150 3.63 -16.55 -14.72
C PHE A 150 4.43 -16.89 -15.99
N PRO A 151 3.92 -16.50 -17.17
CA PRO A 151 4.62 -16.75 -18.44
C PRO A 151 5.96 -16.01 -18.54
N ASN A 152 6.15 -14.93 -17.77
CA ASN A 152 7.39 -14.18 -17.71
C ASN A 152 7.53 -13.46 -16.35
N ALA A 153 8.76 -13.08 -16.01
CA ALA A 153 9.07 -12.38 -14.76
C ALA A 153 8.41 -10.98 -14.70
N TYR A 154 8.12 -10.39 -15.85
CA TYR A 154 7.46 -9.09 -15.96
C TYR A 154 6.05 -9.11 -15.35
N ASN A 155 5.23 -10.09 -15.74
CA ASN A 155 3.86 -10.24 -15.23
C ASN A 155 3.85 -10.60 -13.74
N ALA A 156 4.82 -11.42 -13.30
CA ALA A 156 5.00 -11.73 -11.89
C ALA A 156 5.31 -10.47 -11.08
N LEU A 157 6.30 -9.69 -11.50
CA LEU A 157 6.70 -8.44 -10.85
C LEU A 157 5.58 -7.40 -10.85
N GLY A 158 4.88 -7.21 -11.97
CA GLY A 158 3.76 -6.27 -12.07
C GLY A 158 2.61 -6.64 -11.14
N THR A 159 2.24 -7.92 -11.08
CA THR A 159 1.17 -8.38 -10.18
C THR A 159 1.57 -8.28 -8.71
N SER A 160 2.83 -8.63 -8.38
CA SER A 160 3.37 -8.43 -7.03
C SER A 160 3.42 -6.95 -6.66
N TYR A 161 3.82 -6.07 -7.57
CA TYR A 161 3.83 -4.63 -7.34
C TYR A 161 2.44 -4.12 -6.98
N TRP A 162 1.42 -4.53 -7.73
CA TRP A 162 0.03 -4.18 -7.43
C TRP A 162 -0.42 -4.67 -6.06
N ALA A 163 -0.08 -5.91 -5.69
CA ALA A 163 -0.39 -6.47 -4.39
C ALA A 163 0.28 -5.67 -3.25
N ILE A 164 1.56 -5.35 -3.37
CA ILE A 164 2.32 -4.63 -2.33
C ILE A 164 1.79 -3.22 -2.13
N VAL A 165 1.50 -2.49 -3.20
CA VAL A 165 0.95 -1.14 -3.12
C VAL A 165 -0.42 -1.18 -2.44
N SER A 166 -1.27 -2.13 -2.83
CA SER A 166 -2.58 -2.33 -2.21
C SER A 166 -2.46 -2.64 -0.71
N VAL A 167 -1.63 -3.62 -0.34
CA VAL A 167 -1.34 -3.95 1.08
C VAL A 167 -0.85 -2.72 1.82
N SER A 168 0.10 -1.98 1.26
CA SER A 168 0.73 -0.84 1.93
C SER A 168 -0.26 0.30 2.18
N VAL A 169 -1.07 0.64 1.18
CA VAL A 169 -2.10 1.69 1.30
C VAL A 169 -3.18 1.30 2.29
N PHE A 170 -3.75 0.10 2.14
CA PHE A 170 -4.84 -0.35 2.99
C PHE A 170 -4.39 -0.64 4.43
N ALA A 171 -3.20 -1.19 4.63
CA ALA A 171 -2.65 -1.40 5.97
C ALA A 171 -2.37 -0.08 6.67
N TRP A 172 -1.74 0.89 5.97
CA TRP A 172 -1.45 2.21 6.54
C TRP A 172 -2.73 2.94 6.95
N TRP A 173 -3.74 2.99 6.08
CA TRP A 173 -5.02 3.61 6.40
C TRP A 173 -5.78 2.84 7.48
N GLY A 174 -5.75 1.51 7.41
CA GLY A 174 -6.37 0.62 8.40
C GLY A 174 -5.84 0.89 9.81
N PHE A 175 -4.51 0.90 9.98
CA PHE A 175 -3.88 1.24 11.25
C PHE A 175 -4.16 2.68 11.68
N THR A 176 -4.08 3.64 10.77
CA THR A 176 -4.30 5.06 11.08
C THR A 176 -5.72 5.30 11.64
N LEU A 177 -6.73 4.66 11.05
CA LEU A 177 -8.11 4.78 11.51
C LEU A 177 -8.35 3.99 12.80
N TYR A 178 -7.82 2.78 12.91
CA TYR A 178 -7.98 1.94 14.09
C TYR A 178 -7.31 2.53 15.34
N SER A 179 -6.14 3.14 15.18
CA SER A 179 -5.35 3.72 16.28
C SER A 179 -5.68 5.19 16.57
N LYS A 180 -6.63 5.79 15.86
CA LYS A 180 -7.07 7.16 16.13
C LYS A 180 -7.71 7.22 17.52
N LYS A 181 -7.05 7.93 18.45
CA LYS A 181 -7.58 8.18 19.80
C LYS A 181 -8.65 9.27 19.71
N ASP A 182 -9.70 9.11 20.51
CA ASP A 182 -10.80 10.05 20.67
C ASP A 182 -10.32 11.40 21.22
#